data_AF-A0A7X4F9U9-F1
#
_entry.id   AF-A0A7X4F9U9-F1
#
_cell.length_a   1.000
_cell.length_b   1.000
_cell.length_c   1.000
_cell.angle_alpha   90.00
_cell.angle_beta   90.00
_cell.angle_gamma   90.00
#
_symmetry.space_group_name_H-M   'P 1'
#
loop_
_entity.id
_entity.type
_entity.pdbx_description
1 polymer ?
#
loop_
_entity_poly.entity_id
_entity_poly.type
_entity_poly.pdbx_seq_one_letter_code
_entity_poly.pdbx_strand_id
1 'polypeptide(L)'
;MQTMAEHYLQQGLAQGREEGREEGIEQGTRRTSIESTLAILNTRFPDADVQTLTPALEAIADLNRLKQLNIEASVVGSFHAFQEQIDA
;
A
#
# COMPACT_ATOMS: atom_id res chain seq x y z
N MET A 1 25.37 -35.67 -13.20
CA MET A 1 24.89 -35.61 -11.80
C MET A 1 25.11 -34.20 -11.33
N GLN A 2 24.07 -33.53 -10.87
CA GLN A 2 24.20 -32.19 -10.30
C GLN A 2 24.89 -32.28 -8.93
N THR A 3 25.83 -31.38 -8.68
CA THR A 3 26.52 -31.30 -7.39
C THR A 3 25.62 -30.66 -6.33
N MET A 4 25.87 -30.96 -5.06
CA MET A 4 25.16 -30.32 -3.96
C MET A 4 25.32 -28.79 -3.99
N ALA A 5 26.48 -28.27 -4.42
CA ALA A 5 26.71 -26.84 -4.58
C ALA A 5 25.81 -26.20 -5.65
N GLU A 6 25.68 -26.85 -6.82
CA GLU A 6 24.77 -26.39 -7.88
C GLU A 6 23.30 -26.45 -7.44
N HIS A 7 22.92 -27.44 -6.65
CA HIS A 7 21.57 -27.55 -6.08
C HIS A 7 21.24 -26.39 -5.13
N TYR A 8 22.14 -26.09 -4.17
CA TYR A 8 21.93 -24.96 -3.24
C TYR A 8 21.91 -23.61 -3.95
N LEU A 9 22.75 -23.41 -4.97
CA LEU A 9 22.74 -22.18 -5.77
C LEU A 9 21.40 -22.00 -6.51
N GLN A 10 20.89 -23.07 -7.14
CA GLN A 10 19.59 -23.01 -7.81
C GLN A 10 18.45 -22.74 -6.82
N GLN A 11 18.48 -23.38 -5.65
CA GLN A 11 17.49 -23.16 -4.61
C GLN A 11 17.51 -21.72 -4.10
N GLY A 12 18.69 -21.16 -3.81
CA GLY A 12 18.82 -19.77 -3.35
C GLY A 12 18.33 -18.76 -4.40
N LEU A 13 18.60 -18.99 -5.69
CA LEU A 13 18.08 -18.15 -6.76
C LEU A 13 16.56 -18.25 -6.90
N ALA A 14 15.99 -19.45 -6.75
CA ALA A 14 14.55 -19.64 -6.81
C ALA A 14 13.85 -18.95 -5.62
N GLN A 15 14.39 -19.11 -4.41
CA GLN A 15 13.88 -18.48 -3.21
C GLN A 15 13.96 -16.95 -3.29
N GLY A 16 15.12 -16.38 -3.66
CA GLY A 16 15.27 -14.93 -3.77
C GLY A 16 14.37 -14.29 -4.84
N ARG A 17 14.06 -15.02 -5.94
CA ARG A 17 13.07 -14.56 -6.92
C ARG A 17 11.65 -14.56 -6.36
N GLU A 18 11.31 -15.55 -5.56
CA GLU A 18 9.99 -15.65 -4.96
C GLU A 18 9.78 -14.59 -3.89
N GLU A 19 10.75 -14.41 -2.99
CA GLU A 19 10.74 -13.35 -1.97
C GLU A 19 10.61 -11.96 -2.64
N GLY A 20 11.43 -11.67 -3.65
CA GLY A 20 11.36 -10.38 -4.36
C GLY A 20 10.05 -10.17 -5.12
N ARG A 21 9.41 -11.25 -5.60
CA ARG A 21 8.08 -11.19 -6.24
C ARG A 21 7.01 -10.85 -5.21
N GLU A 22 7.03 -11.48 -4.04
CA GLU A 22 6.08 -11.23 -2.96
C GLU A 22 6.20 -9.80 -2.43
N GLU A 23 7.42 -9.34 -2.14
CA GLU A 23 7.68 -7.96 -1.73
C GLU A 23 7.19 -6.95 -2.79
N GLY A 24 7.45 -7.23 -4.07
CA GLY A 24 7.00 -6.37 -5.17
C GLY A 24 5.48 -6.24 -5.25
N ILE A 25 4.74 -7.34 -5.03
CA ILE A 25 3.27 -7.33 -5.02
C ILE A 25 2.73 -6.58 -3.81
N GLU A 26 3.34 -6.77 -2.64
CA GLU A 26 2.93 -6.07 -1.42
C GLU A 26 3.12 -4.55 -1.57
N GLN A 27 4.29 -4.12 -2.01
CA GLN A 27 4.59 -2.70 -2.27
C GLN A 27 3.68 -2.10 -3.36
N GLY A 28 3.39 -2.87 -4.42
CA GLY A 28 2.46 -2.46 -5.47
C GLY A 28 1.04 -2.27 -4.93
N THR A 29 0.53 -3.24 -4.17
CA THR A 29 -0.82 -3.18 -3.58
C THR A 29 -0.93 -2.01 -2.61
N ARG A 30 0.13 -1.76 -1.84
CA ARG A 30 0.23 -0.62 -0.93
C ARG A 30 0.13 0.71 -1.67
N ARG A 31 0.98 0.91 -2.69
CA ARG A 31 0.97 2.13 -3.51
C ARG A 31 -0.39 2.37 -4.15
N THR A 32 -0.97 1.35 -4.78
CA THR A 32 -2.29 1.45 -5.43
C THR A 32 -3.39 1.80 -4.42
N SER A 33 -3.34 1.29 -3.20
CA SER A 33 -4.32 1.62 -2.15
C SER A 33 -4.23 3.10 -1.76
N ILE A 34 -3.02 3.65 -1.62
CA ILE A 34 -2.79 5.07 -1.32
C ILE A 34 -3.29 5.94 -2.47
N GLU A 35 -2.85 5.66 -3.71
CA GLU A 35 -3.25 6.40 -4.91
C GLU A 35 -4.78 6.41 -5.10
N SER A 36 -5.41 5.25 -4.92
CA SER A 36 -6.87 5.14 -5.03
C SER A 36 -7.59 5.94 -3.96
N THR A 37 -7.07 5.97 -2.73
CA THR A 37 -7.65 6.73 -1.62
C THR A 37 -7.59 8.23 -1.91
N LEU A 38 -6.42 8.72 -2.35
CA LEU A 38 -6.24 10.12 -2.73
C LEU A 38 -7.13 10.51 -3.92
N ALA A 39 -7.27 9.64 -4.92
CA ALA A 39 -8.15 9.87 -6.07
C ALA A 39 -9.62 10.00 -5.65
N ILE A 40 -10.09 9.15 -4.74
CA ILE A 40 -11.45 9.22 -4.19
C ILE A 40 -11.65 10.54 -3.44
N LEU A 41 -10.73 10.90 -2.54
CA LEU A 41 -10.82 12.14 -1.77
C LEU A 41 -10.81 13.37 -2.68
N ASN A 42 -9.93 13.40 -3.68
CA ASN A 42 -9.84 14.51 -4.64
C ASN A 42 -11.15 14.67 -5.43
N THR A 43 -11.80 13.56 -5.76
CA THR A 43 -13.09 13.55 -6.46
C THR A 43 -14.22 14.09 -5.57
N ARG A 44 -14.22 13.72 -4.29
CA ARG A 44 -15.29 14.08 -3.34
C ARG A 44 -15.11 15.47 -2.74
N PHE A 45 -13.87 15.91 -2.57
CA PHE A 45 -13.48 17.15 -1.90
C PHE A 45 -12.48 17.92 -2.79
N PRO A 46 -12.92 18.46 -3.94
CA PRO A 46 -12.02 19.07 -4.93
C PRO A 46 -11.30 20.33 -4.44
N ASP A 47 -11.84 21.00 -3.41
CA ASP A 47 -11.22 22.19 -2.81
C ASP A 47 -10.22 21.84 -1.70
N ALA A 48 -10.09 20.56 -1.33
CA ALA A 48 -9.17 20.10 -0.29
C ALA A 48 -7.79 19.76 -0.88
N ASP A 49 -6.73 20.11 -0.15
CA ASP A 49 -5.37 19.67 -0.50
C ASP A 49 -5.13 18.23 0.00
N VAL A 50 -5.62 17.26 -0.77
CA VAL A 50 -5.54 15.84 -0.41
C VAL A 50 -4.11 15.31 -0.39
N GLN A 51 -3.18 15.95 -1.10
CA GLN A 51 -1.79 15.49 -1.21
C GLN A 51 -1.04 15.62 0.12
N THR A 52 -1.52 16.48 1.02
CA THR A 52 -1.03 16.58 2.41
C THR A 52 -1.13 15.27 3.20
N LEU A 53 -2.00 14.34 2.80
CA LEU A 53 -2.18 13.05 3.46
C LEU A 53 -1.18 11.98 3.02
N THR A 54 -0.44 12.23 1.93
CA THR A 54 0.50 11.25 1.36
C THR A 54 1.50 10.73 2.40
N PRO A 55 2.20 11.58 3.18
CA PRO A 55 3.17 11.08 4.17
C PRO A 55 2.52 10.26 5.28
N ALA A 56 1.30 10.62 5.69
CA ALA A 56 0.58 9.91 6.74
C ALA A 56 0.11 8.52 6.25
N LEU A 57 -0.43 8.44 5.02
CA LEU A 57 -0.80 7.17 4.39
C LEU A 57 0.45 6.30 4.11
N GLU A 58 1.57 6.91 3.73
CA GLU A 58 2.87 6.24 3.55
C GLU A 58 3.54 5.82 4.87
N ALA A 59 3.07 6.28 6.03
CA ALA A 59 3.54 5.77 7.32
C ALA A 59 2.80 4.49 7.74
N ILE A 60 1.64 4.18 7.14
CA ILE A 60 0.82 3.01 7.49
C ILE A 60 1.45 1.75 6.88
N ALA A 61 2.02 0.90 7.74
CA ALA A 61 2.58 -0.39 7.32
C ALA A 61 1.49 -1.44 7.08
N ASP A 62 0.37 -1.38 7.80
CA ASP A 62 -0.71 -2.36 7.69
C ASP A 62 -1.53 -2.15 6.41
N LEU A 63 -1.37 -3.06 5.45
CA LEU A 63 -2.11 -3.05 4.20
C LEU A 63 -3.62 -3.17 4.39
N ASN A 64 -4.10 -3.89 5.41
CA ASN A 64 -5.52 -3.98 5.69
C ASN A 64 -6.09 -2.64 6.18
N ARG A 65 -5.30 -1.89 6.98
CA ARG A 65 -5.68 -0.54 7.38
C ARG A 65 -5.79 0.39 6.18
N LEU A 66 -4.84 0.32 5.23
CA LEU A 66 -4.91 1.09 3.99
C LEU A 66 -6.15 0.76 3.14
N LYS A 67 -6.51 -0.53 3.05
CA LYS A 67 -7.75 -0.95 2.37
C LYS A 67 -9.01 -0.43 3.05
N GLN A 68 -9.04 -0.41 4.39
CA GLN A 68 -10.16 0.17 5.14
C GLN A 68 -10.28 1.67 4.90
N LEU A 69 -9.17 2.41 4.98
CA LEU A 69 -9.13 3.85 4.69
C LEU A 69 -9.61 4.15 3.26
N ASN A 70 -9.30 3.28 2.28
CA ASN A 70 -9.81 3.44 0.93
C ASN A 70 -11.35 3.37 0.86
N ILE A 71 -11.95 2.44 1.61
CA ILE A 71 -13.41 2.31 1.72
C ILE A 71 -13.98 3.53 2.46
N GLU A 72 -13.37 3.91 3.59
CA GLU A 72 -13.78 5.05 4.42
C GLU A 72 -13.76 6.37 3.63
N ALA A 73 -12.75 6.58 2.79
CA ALA A 73 -12.65 7.75 1.90
C ALA A 73 -13.86 7.91 0.97
N SER A 74 -14.56 6.82 0.64
CA SER A 74 -15.76 6.85 -0.20
C SER A 74 -17.02 7.27 0.55
N VAL A 75 -17.06 7.10 1.89
CA VAL A 75 -18.28 7.25 2.69
C VAL A 75 -18.21 8.36 3.73
N VAL A 76 -17.01 8.79 4.13
CA VAL A 76 -16.79 9.82 5.15
C VAL A 76 -17.46 11.15 4.78
N GLY A 77 -18.01 11.86 5.77
CA GLY A 77 -18.83 13.06 5.53
C GLY A 77 -18.05 14.32 5.14
N SER A 78 -16.75 14.38 5.42
CA SER A 78 -15.89 15.52 5.12
C SER A 78 -14.42 15.10 5.01
N PHE A 79 -13.59 15.95 4.38
CA PHE A 79 -12.15 15.75 4.35
C PHE A 79 -11.54 15.73 5.76
N HIS A 80 -11.96 16.65 6.64
CA HIS A 80 -11.48 16.68 8.04
C HIS A 80 -11.79 15.39 8.80
N ALA A 81 -13.01 14.85 8.66
CA ALA A 81 -13.38 13.60 9.33
C ALA A 81 -12.53 12.42 8.83
N PHE A 82 -12.03 12.47 7.60
CA PHE A 82 -11.08 11.47 7.10
C PHE A 82 -9.69 11.63 7.72
N GLN A 83 -9.23 12.87 7.93
CA GLN A 83 -7.96 13.15 8.60
C GLN A 83 -7.96 12.57 10.02
N GLU A 84 -9.05 12.77 10.76
CA GLU A 84 -9.22 12.19 12.10
C GLU A 84 -9.18 10.65 12.11
N GLN A 85 -9.59 9.99 11.02
CA GLN A 85 -9.50 8.53 10.91
C GLN A 85 -8.07 8.03 10.68
N ILE A 86 -7.20 8.84 10.05
CA ILE A 86 -5.79 8.48 9.86
C ILE A 86 -5.03 8.56 11.19
N ASP A 87 -5.36 9.54 12.03
CA ASP A 87 -4.66 9.82 13.29
C ASP A 87 -5.13 8.97 14.49
N ALA A 88 -6.20 8.18 14.31
CA ALA A 88 -6.82 7.34 15.35
C ALA A 88 -6.20 5.94 15.43
#